data_AF-K9ZQP1-F1
#
_entry.id   AF-K9ZQP1-F1
#
_cell.length_a   1.000
_cell.length_b   1.000
_cell.length_c   1.000
_cell.angle_alpha   90.00
_cell.angle_beta   90.00
_cell.angle_gamma   90.00
#
_symmetry.space_group_name_H-M   'P 1'
#
loop_
_entity.id
_entity.type
_entity.pdbx_description
1 polymer ?
#
loop_
_entity_poly.entity_id
_entity_poly.type
_entity_poly.pdbx_seq_one_letter_code
_entity_poly.pdbx_strand_id
1 'polypeptide(L)'
;MAWIFSLSAECGSDESSAKEFAQYFMEKPWSNFSPWPYCADTFQDSEKNWWCRVYLNHLSKVGINNPENAFSMTNLGLTLYRNLLSSPPFRYALVGVEVDEFRTYSELIEDLPNLSIPGLVLSTALAEEVEILPGFQPFSSSYVWQPYKGEIYNPLMTSPDLKRKLDELLALS
;
A
#
# COMPACT_ATOMS: atom_id res chain seq x y z
N MET A 1 18.80 -10.05 -6.31
CA MET A 1 18.15 -9.30 -5.21
C MET A 1 16.66 -9.56 -5.32
N ALA A 2 15.99 -9.88 -4.22
CA ALA A 2 14.56 -10.20 -4.21
C ALA A 2 13.78 -8.90 -3.96
N TRP A 3 12.94 -8.50 -4.93
CA TRP A 3 12.14 -7.28 -4.83
C TRP A 3 10.91 -7.56 -3.98
N ILE A 4 10.76 -6.84 -2.87
CA ILE A 4 9.67 -7.05 -1.91
C ILE A 4 8.46 -6.20 -2.30
N PHE A 5 7.32 -6.85 -2.53
CA PHE A 5 6.04 -6.17 -2.73
C PHE A 5 5.28 -6.21 -1.42
N SER A 6 5.10 -5.03 -0.83
CA SER A 6 4.58 -4.86 0.52
C SER A 6 3.58 -3.71 0.59
N LEU A 7 2.74 -3.75 1.61
CA LEU A 7 2.12 -2.59 2.21
C LEU A 7 3.06 -2.08 3.30
N SER A 8 3.36 -0.79 3.29
CA SER A 8 4.11 -0.11 4.34
C SER A 8 3.26 1.01 4.90
N ALA A 9 3.04 1.00 6.20
CA ALA A 9 2.21 1.97 6.91
C ALA A 9 3.00 2.57 8.08
N GLU A 10 2.93 3.89 8.21
CA GLU A 10 3.52 4.61 9.31
C GLU A 10 2.43 4.89 10.37
N CYS A 11 2.69 4.47 11.61
CA CYS A 11 1.69 4.31 12.68
C CYS A 11 1.86 5.30 13.85
N GLY A 12 2.76 6.27 13.74
CA GLY A 12 3.03 7.28 14.75
C GLY A 12 4.16 6.90 15.71
N SER A 13 4.28 7.63 16.81
CA SER A 13 5.35 7.44 17.79
C SER A 13 5.13 6.28 18.77
N ASP A 14 3.95 5.65 18.76
CA ASP A 14 3.60 4.55 19.66
C ASP A 14 3.76 3.19 18.97
N GLU A 15 4.61 2.33 19.56
CA GLU A 15 4.83 0.95 19.09
C GLU A 15 3.54 0.13 19.11
N SER A 16 2.65 0.41 20.07
CA SER A 16 1.42 -0.35 20.24
C SER A 16 0.51 -0.24 19.00
N SER A 17 0.48 0.93 18.36
CA SER A 17 -0.30 1.18 17.14
C SER A 17 0.23 0.35 15.96
N ALA A 18 1.55 0.27 15.78
CA ALA A 18 2.15 -0.56 14.74
C ALA A 18 1.91 -2.06 14.99
N LYS A 19 1.94 -2.51 16.25
CA LYS A 19 1.64 -3.90 16.63
C LYS A 19 0.18 -4.27 16.40
N GLU A 20 -0.76 -3.40 16.77
CA GLU A 20 -2.19 -3.61 16.52
C GLU A 20 -2.46 -3.69 15.01
N PHE A 21 -1.85 -2.80 14.23
CA PHE A 21 -1.93 -2.82 12.78
C PHE A 21 -1.37 -4.12 12.18
N ALA A 22 -0.21 -4.59 12.66
CA ALA A 22 0.38 -5.86 12.24
C ALA A 22 -0.54 -7.04 12.54
N GLN A 23 -1.09 -7.10 13.76
CA GLN A 23 -1.99 -8.15 14.20
C GLN A 23 -3.25 -8.21 13.33
N TYR A 24 -3.84 -7.06 13.00
CA TYR A 24 -5.01 -6.97 12.13
C TYR A 24 -4.80 -7.71 10.80
N PHE A 25 -3.67 -7.52 10.14
CA PHE A 25 -3.38 -8.19 8.86
C PHE A 25 -3.07 -9.68 9.02
N MET A 26 -2.38 -10.07 10.11
CA MET A 26 -2.07 -11.47 10.39
C MET A 26 -3.31 -12.31 10.72
N GLU A 27 -4.35 -11.71 11.30
CA GLU A 27 -5.61 -12.38 11.66
C GLU A 27 -6.61 -12.50 10.50
N LYS A 28 -6.37 -11.81 9.37
CA LYS A 28 -7.27 -11.85 8.23
C LYS A 28 -7.35 -13.27 7.65
N PRO A 29 -8.57 -13.82 7.48
CA PRO A 29 -8.73 -15.12 6.86
C PRO A 29 -8.20 -15.08 5.42
N TRP A 30 -7.58 -16.17 5.01
CA TRP A 30 -7.01 -16.32 3.68
C TRP A 30 -8.08 -16.01 2.63
N SER A 31 -7.82 -15.01 1.78
CA SER A 31 -8.68 -14.78 0.63
C SER A 31 -8.50 -15.92 -0.37
N ASN A 32 -9.55 -16.27 -1.13
CA ASN A 32 -9.52 -17.31 -2.18
C ASN A 32 -8.43 -17.12 -3.25
N PHE A 33 -7.71 -16.00 -3.24
CA PHE A 33 -6.73 -15.61 -4.26
C PHE A 33 -5.27 -15.82 -3.85
N SER A 34 -4.97 -16.07 -2.57
CA SER A 34 -3.61 -16.41 -2.13
C SER A 34 -3.69 -17.52 -1.08
N PRO A 35 -3.10 -18.70 -1.33
CA PRO A 35 -3.07 -19.78 -0.35
C PRO A 35 -2.08 -19.52 0.81
N TRP A 36 -1.52 -18.32 0.90
CA TRP A 36 -0.45 -17.99 1.83
C TRP A 36 -0.87 -16.87 2.80
N PRO A 37 -0.50 -16.99 4.08
CA PRO A 37 -0.83 -15.99 5.09
C PRO A 37 -0.05 -14.69 4.84
N TYR A 38 -0.63 -13.58 5.27
CA TYR A 38 0.10 -12.33 5.43
C TYR A 38 1.18 -12.48 6.50
N CYS A 39 2.33 -11.87 6.25
CA CYS A 39 3.37 -11.63 7.24
C CYS A 39 3.40 -10.14 7.53
N ALA A 40 3.67 -9.79 8.78
CA ALA A 40 3.79 -8.40 9.20
C ALA A 40 5.01 -8.23 10.09
N ASP A 41 5.82 -7.20 9.82
CA ASP A 41 6.94 -6.78 10.65
C ASP A 41 6.70 -5.36 11.14
N THR A 42 7.15 -5.06 12.36
CA THR A 42 7.18 -3.70 12.90
C THR A 42 8.61 -3.23 13.08
N PHE A 43 8.90 -1.99 12.73
CA PHE A 43 10.23 -1.40 12.88
C PHE A 43 10.12 0.10 13.15
N GLN A 44 11.22 0.72 13.55
CA GLN A 44 11.28 2.13 13.86
C GLN A 44 12.20 2.84 12.87
N ASP A 45 11.78 3.99 12.35
CA ASP A 45 12.58 4.82 11.44
C ASP A 45 13.60 5.70 12.18
N SER A 46 14.36 6.48 11.42
CA SER A 46 15.35 7.42 11.96
C SER A 46 14.75 8.56 12.82
N GLU A 47 13.46 8.85 12.67
CA GLU A 47 12.70 9.87 13.41
C GLU A 47 12.02 9.32 14.66
N LYS A 48 12.20 8.02 14.95
CA LYS A 48 11.56 7.28 16.05
C LYS A 48 10.07 7.01 15.87
N ASN A 49 9.56 7.14 14.64
CA ASN A 49 8.21 6.71 14.35
C ASN A 49 8.17 5.21 14.05
N TRP A 50 7.05 4.59 14.38
CA TRP A 50 6.83 3.16 14.20
C TRP A 50 6.12 2.87 12.90
N TRP A 51 6.63 1.87 12.21
CA TRP A 51 6.13 1.40 10.94
C TRP A 51 5.64 -0.03 11.06
N CYS A 52 4.68 -0.38 10.22
CA CYS A 52 4.28 -1.75 9.96
C CYS A 52 4.43 -2.06 8.46
N ARG A 53 5.16 -3.13 8.15
CA ARG A 53 5.28 -3.69 6.81
C ARG A 53 4.50 -4.98 6.73
N VAL A 54 3.55 -5.07 5.80
CA VAL A 54 2.75 -6.27 5.51
C VAL A 54 3.09 -6.81 4.13
N TYR A 55 3.39 -8.09 4.02
CA TYR A 55 3.81 -8.72 2.76
C TYR A 55 3.39 -10.19 2.68
N LEU A 56 3.55 -10.80 1.50
CA LEU A 56 3.34 -12.24 1.27
C LEU A 56 4.68 -12.93 0.97
N ASN A 57 5.05 -13.93 1.78
CA ASN A 57 6.36 -14.60 1.76
C ASN A 57 6.84 -15.13 0.38
N HIS A 58 5.91 -15.48 -0.53
CA HIS A 58 6.20 -16.17 -1.79
C HIS A 58 6.10 -15.26 -3.03
N LEU A 59 5.20 -14.28 -3.05
CA LEU A 59 5.05 -13.32 -4.18
C LEU A 59 6.12 -12.21 -4.11
N SER A 60 6.53 -11.86 -2.91
CA SER A 60 7.41 -10.73 -2.58
C SER A 60 8.91 -10.96 -2.91
N LYS A 61 9.26 -11.89 -3.81
CA LYS A 61 10.66 -12.18 -4.13
C LYS A 61 10.99 -12.28 -5.62
N VAL A 62 9.96 -12.29 -6.48
CA VAL A 62 10.13 -12.57 -7.91
C VAL A 62 10.15 -11.27 -8.75
N GLY A 63 9.71 -10.15 -8.18
CA GLY A 63 9.52 -8.89 -8.92
C GLY A 63 8.51 -9.05 -10.07
N ILE A 64 8.42 -8.03 -10.92
CA ILE A 64 7.61 -8.10 -12.15
C ILE A 64 8.51 -8.53 -13.30
N ASN A 65 8.48 -9.81 -13.65
CA ASN A 65 9.23 -10.36 -14.78
C ASN A 65 8.34 -10.87 -15.92
N ASN A 66 7.01 -10.88 -15.74
CA ASN A 66 6.03 -11.23 -16.75
C ASN A 66 4.66 -10.55 -16.44
N PRO A 67 3.73 -10.51 -17.42
CA PRO A 67 2.40 -9.93 -17.23
C PRO A 67 1.57 -10.58 -16.11
N GLU A 68 1.70 -11.89 -15.90
CA GLU A 68 0.95 -12.62 -14.87
C GLU A 68 1.37 -12.20 -13.46
N ASN A 69 2.66 -11.93 -13.25
CA ASN A 69 3.21 -11.42 -12.01
C ASN A 69 2.77 -9.97 -11.78
N ALA A 70 2.76 -9.14 -12.82
CA ALA A 70 2.22 -7.77 -12.74
C ALA A 70 0.74 -7.76 -12.35
N PHE A 71 -0.06 -8.67 -12.95
CA PHE A 71 -1.46 -8.85 -12.62
C PHE A 71 -1.65 -9.33 -11.18
N SER A 72 -0.86 -10.32 -10.76
CA SER A 72 -0.92 -10.87 -9.39
C SER A 72 -0.54 -9.82 -8.33
N MET A 73 0.50 -9.02 -8.58
CA MET A 73 0.90 -7.91 -7.72
C MET A 73 -0.17 -6.81 -7.67
N THR A 74 -0.76 -6.47 -8.82
CA THR A 74 -1.87 -5.49 -8.86
C THR A 74 -3.08 -5.97 -8.04
N ASN A 75 -3.48 -7.23 -8.22
CA ASN A 75 -4.61 -7.81 -7.47
C ASN A 75 -4.30 -7.90 -5.97
N LEU A 76 -3.06 -8.21 -5.60
CA LEU A 76 -2.59 -8.16 -4.22
C LEU A 76 -2.65 -6.74 -3.67
N GLY A 77 -2.18 -5.75 -4.44
CA GLY A 77 -2.22 -4.34 -4.08
C GLY A 77 -3.64 -3.86 -3.80
N LEU A 78 -4.58 -4.15 -4.71
CA LEU A 78 -6.00 -3.84 -4.51
C LEU A 78 -6.57 -4.53 -3.27
N THR A 79 -6.19 -5.78 -3.01
CA THR A 79 -6.61 -6.49 -1.80
C THR A 79 -6.09 -5.83 -0.53
N LEU A 80 -4.83 -5.38 -0.54
CA LEU A 80 -4.21 -4.68 0.59
C LEU A 80 -4.90 -3.34 0.85
N TYR A 81 -5.18 -2.54 -0.20
CA TYR A 81 -5.96 -1.30 -0.06
C TYR A 81 -7.38 -1.55 0.45
N ARG A 82 -8.07 -2.59 -0.02
CA ARG A 82 -9.40 -2.95 0.52
C ARG A 82 -9.34 -3.30 2.01
N ASN A 83 -8.27 -3.97 2.45
CA ASN A 83 -8.08 -4.27 3.88
C ASN A 83 -7.73 -3.01 4.68
N LEU A 84 -6.99 -2.05 4.11
CA LEU A 84 -6.71 -0.75 4.75
C LEU A 84 -7.97 0.05 5.09
N LEU A 85 -9.07 -0.12 4.35
CA LEU A 85 -10.33 0.57 4.64
C LEU A 85 -10.90 0.26 6.03
N SER A 86 -10.53 -0.88 6.61
CA SER A 86 -11.01 -1.32 7.92
C SER A 86 -9.87 -1.64 8.88
N SER A 87 -8.66 -1.16 8.60
CA SER A 87 -7.50 -1.39 9.47
C SER A 87 -7.54 -0.49 10.71
N PRO A 88 -6.73 -0.81 11.74
CA PRO A 88 -6.41 0.13 12.80
C PRO A 88 -5.83 1.45 12.25
N PRO A 89 -5.82 2.52 13.06
CA PRO A 89 -5.30 3.82 12.64
C PRO A 89 -3.83 3.82 12.21
N PHE A 90 -3.50 4.64 11.22
CA PHE A 90 -2.16 4.92 10.71
C PHE A 90 -2.12 6.38 10.19
N ARG A 91 -0.95 6.99 10.04
CA ARG A 91 -0.84 8.38 9.51
C ARG A 91 -0.80 8.40 8.00
N TYR A 92 -0.06 7.49 7.40
CA TYR A 92 -0.02 7.28 5.96
C TYR A 92 0.47 5.87 5.59
N ALA A 93 0.10 5.42 4.40
CA ALA A 93 0.46 4.10 3.91
C ALA A 93 0.61 4.08 2.39
N LEU A 94 1.43 3.14 1.92
CA LEU A 94 1.65 2.88 0.50
C LEU A 94 1.82 1.38 0.26
N VAL A 95 1.24 0.90 -0.84
CA VAL A 95 1.49 -0.45 -1.36
C VAL A 95 2.31 -0.35 -2.63
N GLY A 96 3.38 -1.13 -2.71
CA GLY A 96 4.23 -1.17 -3.89
C GLY A 96 5.45 -2.06 -3.71
N VAL A 97 6.37 -1.96 -4.67
CA VAL A 97 7.69 -2.60 -4.58
C VAL A 97 8.63 -1.71 -3.79
N GLU A 98 9.33 -2.29 -2.80
CA GLU A 98 10.36 -1.61 -1.99
C GLU A 98 9.84 -0.31 -1.33
N VAL A 99 8.62 -0.35 -0.81
CA VAL A 99 7.98 0.79 -0.13
C VAL A 99 8.27 0.84 1.39
N ASP A 100 9.25 0.05 1.84
CA ASP A 100 9.65 0.01 3.24
C ASP A 100 10.32 1.36 3.60
N GLU A 101 9.79 2.07 4.60
CA GLU A 101 10.28 3.41 4.97
C GLU A 101 10.41 4.35 3.75
N PHE A 102 9.41 4.34 2.84
CA PHE A 102 9.51 5.04 1.55
C PHE A 102 9.78 6.55 1.67
N ARG A 103 9.28 7.15 2.76
CA ARG A 103 9.52 8.53 3.20
C ARG A 103 9.33 8.58 4.71
N THR A 104 10.22 9.23 5.44
CA THR A 104 9.95 9.54 6.86
C THR A 104 8.80 10.56 6.98
N TYR A 105 8.31 10.80 8.20
CA TYR A 105 7.22 11.77 8.40
C TYR A 105 7.62 13.17 7.90
N SER A 106 8.80 13.66 8.30
CA SER A 106 9.25 15.00 7.89
C SER A 106 9.47 15.09 6.39
N GLU A 107 10.11 14.08 5.79
CA GLU A 107 10.33 14.02 4.34
C GLU A 107 9.00 14.03 3.56
N LEU A 108 7.99 13.27 4.04
CA LEU A 108 6.68 13.24 3.41
C LEU A 108 6.01 14.62 3.46
N ILE A 109 6.01 15.29 4.62
CA ILE A 109 5.41 16.61 4.78
C ILE A 109 6.07 17.64 3.86
N GLU A 110 7.40 17.60 3.73
CA GLU A 110 8.16 18.49 2.84
C GLU A 110 7.86 18.21 1.35
N ASP A 111 7.73 16.94 0.95
CA ASP A 111 7.49 16.54 -0.43
C ASP A 111 6.03 16.71 -0.86
N LEU A 112 5.07 16.55 0.06
CA LEU A 112 3.62 16.48 -0.21
C LEU A 112 3.07 17.55 -1.15
N PRO A 113 3.47 18.84 -1.04
CA PRO A 113 3.03 19.90 -1.95
C PRO A 113 3.43 19.70 -3.43
N ASN A 114 4.29 18.74 -3.74
CA ASN A 114 4.67 18.39 -5.12
C ASN A 114 4.60 16.87 -5.39
N LEU A 115 4.16 16.08 -4.40
CA LEU A 115 4.22 14.63 -4.45
C LEU A 115 2.98 14.04 -5.12
N SER A 116 3.20 13.32 -6.23
CA SER A 116 2.17 12.47 -6.82
C SER A 116 2.63 11.01 -6.83
N ILE A 117 2.12 10.25 -5.86
CA ILE A 117 2.33 8.81 -5.76
C ILE A 117 0.97 8.13 -5.82
N PRO A 118 0.60 7.49 -6.95
CA PRO A 118 -0.59 6.65 -7.02
C PRO A 118 -0.56 5.56 -5.95
N GLY A 119 -1.65 5.45 -5.19
CA GLY A 119 -1.79 4.54 -4.07
C GLY A 119 -1.46 5.14 -2.70
N LEU A 120 -0.85 6.33 -2.63
CA LEU A 120 -0.56 6.96 -1.33
C LEU A 120 -1.86 7.27 -0.59
N VAL A 121 -2.01 6.70 0.60
CA VAL A 121 -3.12 6.93 1.53
C VAL A 121 -2.62 7.78 2.69
N LEU A 122 -3.35 8.83 3.03
CA LEU A 122 -3.04 9.77 4.10
C LEU A 122 -4.23 9.91 5.05
N SER A 123 -3.96 10.03 6.34
CA SER A 123 -4.98 10.44 7.31
C SER A 123 -5.48 11.84 6.98
N THR A 124 -6.76 12.12 7.21
CA THR A 124 -7.34 13.46 6.98
C THR A 124 -6.68 14.53 7.86
N ALA A 125 -6.26 14.18 9.07
CA ALA A 125 -5.53 15.10 9.95
C ALA A 125 -4.22 15.58 9.31
N LEU A 126 -3.46 14.66 8.70
CA LEU A 126 -2.24 14.98 7.98
C LEU A 126 -2.55 15.74 6.68
N ALA A 127 -3.65 15.41 6.01
CA ALA A 127 -4.08 16.13 4.81
C ALA A 127 -4.42 17.60 5.06
N GLU A 128 -5.03 17.89 6.20
CA GLU A 128 -5.40 19.25 6.61
C GLU A 128 -4.17 20.08 6.99
N GLU A 129 -3.13 19.46 7.56
CA GLU A 129 -1.89 20.14 7.95
C GLU A 129 -1.12 20.72 6.75
N VAL A 130 -1.19 20.05 5.58
CA VAL A 130 -0.36 20.37 4.41
C VAL A 130 -1.14 21.02 3.26
N GLU A 131 -2.40 21.46 3.50
CA GLU A 131 -3.29 22.06 2.48
C GLU A 131 -3.31 21.26 1.15
N ILE A 132 -3.70 19.98 1.22
CA ILE A 132 -3.54 19.02 0.13
C ILE A 132 -3.98 19.51 -1.27
N LEU A 133 -3.12 19.18 -2.25
CA LEU A 133 -3.24 19.41 -3.69
C LEU A 133 -4.38 18.65 -4.41
N PRO A 134 -4.75 19.09 -5.65
CA PRO A 134 -5.65 18.36 -6.52
C PRO A 134 -5.15 16.94 -6.85
N GLY A 135 -6.02 15.94 -6.67
CA GLY A 135 -5.75 14.55 -7.05
C GLY A 135 -6.01 13.53 -5.94
N PHE A 136 -6.07 13.98 -4.68
CA PHE A 136 -6.56 13.17 -3.58
C PHE A 136 -8.08 13.05 -3.62
N GLN A 137 -8.57 11.86 -3.32
CA GLN A 137 -9.99 11.51 -3.24
C GLN A 137 -10.27 10.89 -1.86
N PRO A 138 -11.53 10.90 -1.40
CA PRO A 138 -11.90 10.16 -0.19
C PRO A 138 -11.53 8.68 -0.32
N PHE A 139 -10.86 8.15 0.71
CA PHE A 139 -10.55 6.72 0.83
C PHE A 139 -11.48 6.07 1.84
N SER A 140 -11.58 6.66 3.03
CA SER A 140 -12.60 6.35 4.04
C SER A 140 -12.92 7.61 4.84
N SER A 141 -13.73 7.53 5.90
CA SER A 141 -14.12 8.72 6.68
C SER A 141 -12.94 9.51 7.26
N SER A 142 -11.81 8.84 7.50
CA SER A 142 -10.64 9.42 8.16
C SER A 142 -9.40 9.45 7.27
N TYR A 143 -9.55 9.12 5.98
CA TYR A 143 -8.43 8.99 5.06
C TYR A 143 -8.75 9.51 3.67
N VAL A 144 -7.75 10.08 3.01
CA VAL A 144 -7.76 10.44 1.60
C VAL A 144 -6.64 9.69 0.89
N TRP A 145 -6.77 9.48 -0.41
CA TRP A 145 -5.73 8.80 -1.18
C TRP A 145 -5.64 9.29 -2.62
N GLN A 146 -4.49 9.08 -3.25
CA GLN A 146 -4.38 9.09 -4.70
C GLN A 146 -4.71 7.68 -5.20
N PRO A 147 -5.75 7.48 -6.03
CA PRO A 147 -6.14 6.13 -6.44
C PRO A 147 -5.00 5.34 -7.08
N TYR A 148 -4.83 4.11 -6.60
CA TYR A 148 -3.84 3.17 -7.12
C TYR A 148 -4.16 2.79 -8.56
N LYS A 149 -3.16 2.85 -9.44
CA LYS A 149 -3.31 2.62 -10.89
C LYS A 149 -2.91 1.21 -11.33
N GLY A 150 -2.62 0.32 -10.38
CA GLY A 150 -2.00 -0.97 -10.65
C GLY A 150 -0.49 -0.85 -10.93
N GLU A 151 0.16 -2.00 -11.01
CA GLU A 151 1.56 -2.05 -11.41
C GLU A 151 1.69 -1.75 -12.90
N ILE A 152 2.25 -0.59 -13.24
CA ILE A 152 2.43 -0.14 -14.63
C ILE A 152 3.58 -0.93 -15.25
N TYR A 153 3.28 -2.13 -15.74
CA TYR A 153 4.20 -2.92 -16.56
C TYR A 153 3.76 -2.84 -18.03
N ASN A 154 4.63 -2.33 -18.90
CA ASN A 154 4.38 -2.22 -20.35
C ASN A 154 3.90 -3.55 -20.99
N PRO A 155 4.31 -4.74 -20.49
CA PRO A 155 3.75 -6.04 -20.90
C PRO A 155 2.29 -6.34 -20.52
N LEU A 156 1.68 -5.70 -19.49
CA LEU A 156 0.22 -5.84 -19.29
C LEU A 156 -0.57 -5.26 -20.47
N MET A 157 -0.01 -4.27 -21.16
CA MET A 157 -0.56 -3.71 -22.40
C MET A 157 -0.34 -4.60 -23.62
N THR A 158 0.51 -5.63 -23.53
CA THR A 158 0.77 -6.59 -24.63
C THR A 158 -0.21 -7.75 -24.66
N SER A 159 -0.98 -7.97 -23.58
CA SER A 159 -2.04 -8.99 -23.51
C SER A 159 -3.43 -8.33 -23.38
N PRO A 160 -4.25 -8.37 -24.44
CA PRO A 160 -5.60 -7.77 -24.41
C PRO A 160 -6.50 -8.33 -23.31
N ASP A 161 -6.35 -9.62 -22.99
CA ASP A 161 -7.14 -10.28 -21.93
C ASP A 161 -6.76 -9.82 -20.53
N LEU A 162 -5.46 -9.63 -20.24
CA LEU A 162 -5.01 -9.14 -18.93
C LEU A 162 -5.38 -7.67 -18.75
N LYS A 163 -5.30 -6.86 -19.82
CA LYS A 163 -5.76 -5.48 -19.79
C LYS A 163 -7.25 -5.39 -19.45
N ARG A 164 -8.10 -6.18 -20.12
CA ARG A 164 -9.54 -6.23 -19.83
C ARG A 164 -9.82 -6.62 -18.37
N LYS A 165 -9.14 -7.64 -17.85
CA LYS A 165 -9.29 -8.05 -16.44
C LYS A 165 -8.82 -6.96 -15.46
N LEU A 166 -7.76 -6.23 -15.79
CA LEU A 166 -7.30 -5.10 -14.98
C LEU A 166 -8.34 -3.97 -14.96
N ASP A 167 -8.87 -3.59 -16.13
CA ASP A 167 -9.91 -2.57 -16.24
C ASP A 167 -11.17 -2.98 -15.43
N GLU A 168 -11.57 -4.24 -15.49
CA GLU A 168 -12.65 -4.81 -14.68
C GLU A 168 -12.34 -4.73 -13.17
N LEU A 169 -11.11 -5.00 -12.74
CA LEU A 169 -10.71 -4.93 -11.33
C LEU A 169 -10.69 -3.50 -10.79
N LEU A 170 -10.17 -2.55 -11.56
CA LEU A 170 -10.10 -1.13 -11.19
C LEU A 170 -11.48 -0.45 -11.21
N ALA A 171 -12.43 -0.94 -12.00
CA ALA A 171 -13.81 -0.45 -11.98
C ALA A 171 -14.60 -0.90 -10.74
N LEU A 172 -14.10 -1.88 -9.99
CA LEU A 172 -14.72 -2.45 -8.78
C LEU A 172 -14.07 -1.95 -7.48
N SER A 173 -13.09 -1.06 -7.56
CA SER A 173 -12.41 -0.42 -6.42
C SER A 173 -12.83 1.04 -6.30
#